data_AF-A0A7X6XDK1-F1
#
_entry.id   AF-A0A7X6XDK1-F1
#
_cell.length_a   1.000
_cell.length_b   1.000
_cell.length_c   1.000
_cell.angle_alpha   90.00
_cell.angle_beta   90.00
_cell.angle_gamma   90.00
#
_symmetry.space_group_name_H-M   'P 1'
#
loop_
_entity.id
_entity.type
_entity.pdbx_description
1 polymer ?
#
loop_
_entity_poly.entity_id
_entity_poly.type
_entity_poly.pdbx_seq_one_letter_code
_entity_poly.pdbx_strand_id
1 'polypeptide(L)'
;VDLKAEWQQMYDEAWRHMRDFFYDPGMHGVDWDEVYTKYNQLVPYIAHRSDLAYITGEMIGELNVGHAYSQNGEKPEPERIKTGLLGAKVSHDKSGFFRIDEILKGANWSKQLTSPLRAVGVDVNEGDYIVSVDGVAVTTTDDIYELLVGKANTEVLLEVNSKPSATGSRKALINTIDDESALYYHKWVHENIAKVSEQTDGKVGYLHIPDMGVDGLNEFAKYYYPQLLKEGLIIDVRGNGGGNVSPMIIERLMRQLTYMTMHTGQKEGDPNPVGMHIGPKVTLLDKYSASDGDLFPYRFQVNKIGKTIGTRSWGGVVGYSGSIPLIDGGSIVTPSYAPYDKEGKEFIIEGRGVVPDIIIENDPAQQYKGIDAQLNKAIEVVLQELKANPVKLAPIPAYPVKTGEEL
;
A
#
# COMPACT_ATOMS: atom_id res chain seq x y z
N VAL A 1 20.04 -18.86 31.85
CA VAL A 1 19.29 -18.99 30.60
C VAL A 1 19.63 -20.35 30.04
N ASP A 2 18.64 -21.24 29.98
CA ASP A 2 18.77 -22.54 29.33
C ASP A 2 17.96 -22.48 28.03
N LEU A 3 18.63 -22.10 26.95
CA LEU A 3 17.99 -21.83 25.66
C LEU A 3 17.24 -23.06 25.12
N LYS A 4 17.73 -24.28 25.38
CA LYS A 4 17.07 -25.49 24.90
C LYS A 4 15.74 -25.72 25.61
N ALA A 5 15.73 -25.53 26.94
CA ALA A 5 14.49 -25.62 27.71
C ALA A 5 13.50 -24.51 27.33
N GLU A 6 13.99 -23.28 27.10
CA GLU A 6 13.18 -22.15 26.65
C GLU A 6 12.57 -22.40 25.27
N TRP A 7 13.34 -22.87 24.30
CA TRP A 7 12.83 -23.19 22.96
C TRP A 7 11.80 -24.31 22.97
N GLN A 8 11.98 -25.34 23.81
CA GLN A 8 10.96 -26.37 24.02
C GLN A 8 9.67 -25.77 24.57
N GLN A 9 9.76 -24.93 25.59
CA GLN A 9 8.58 -24.28 26.18
C GLN A 9 7.84 -23.40 25.16
N MET A 10 8.57 -22.63 24.36
CA MET A 10 8.01 -21.77 23.33
C MET A 10 7.34 -22.56 22.21
N TYR A 11 7.92 -23.69 21.81
CA TYR A 11 7.30 -24.63 20.87
C TYR A 11 5.99 -25.19 21.44
N ASP A 12 5.99 -25.64 22.69
CA ASP A 12 4.80 -26.15 23.39
C ASP A 12 3.72 -25.06 23.54
N GLU A 13 4.12 -23.80 23.76
CA GLU A 13 3.22 -22.65 23.84
C GLU A 13 2.60 -22.33 22.48
N ALA A 14 3.39 -22.28 21.40
CA ALA A 14 2.88 -22.06 20.05
C ALA A 14 1.85 -23.13 19.65
N TRP A 15 2.14 -24.40 19.94
CA TRP A 15 1.23 -25.51 19.68
C TRP A 15 -0.10 -25.39 20.46
N ARG A 16 -0.03 -25.09 21.77
CA ARG A 16 -1.22 -24.90 22.62
C ARG A 16 -2.06 -23.71 22.17
N HIS A 17 -1.42 -22.60 21.79
CA HIS A 17 -2.16 -21.42 21.34
C HIS A 17 -2.97 -21.69 20.08
N MET A 18 -2.40 -22.39 19.11
CA MET A 18 -3.15 -22.84 17.94
C MET A 18 -4.32 -23.75 18.35
N ARG A 19 -4.07 -24.77 19.19
CA ARG A 19 -5.13 -25.68 19.66
C ARG A 19 -6.30 -24.95 20.34
N ASP A 20 -5.99 -23.99 21.21
CA ASP A 20 -6.97 -23.41 22.13
C ASP A 20 -7.73 -22.21 21.51
N PHE A 21 -7.16 -21.56 20.50
CA PHE A 21 -7.68 -20.29 19.97
C PHE A 21 -7.85 -20.25 18.45
N PHE A 22 -7.52 -21.33 17.73
CA PHE A 22 -7.80 -21.41 16.32
C PHE A 22 -9.32 -21.39 16.05
N TYR A 23 -9.73 -20.70 14.99
CA TYR A 23 -11.16 -20.42 14.74
C TYR A 23 -12.00 -21.69 14.55
N ASP A 24 -11.41 -22.75 14.00
CA ASP A 24 -12.02 -24.07 13.87
C ASP A 24 -11.52 -24.99 15.00
N PRO A 25 -12.37 -25.34 15.98
CA PRO A 25 -11.97 -26.26 17.05
C PRO A 25 -11.63 -27.67 16.55
N GLY A 26 -12.02 -28.02 15.31
CA GLY A 26 -11.62 -29.25 14.64
C GLY A 26 -10.25 -29.20 13.96
N MET A 27 -9.52 -28.08 14.05
CA MET A 27 -8.19 -27.88 13.46
C MET A 27 -8.13 -28.20 11.96
N HIS A 28 -9.19 -27.90 11.20
CA HIS A 28 -9.35 -28.28 9.79
C HIS A 28 -9.29 -29.80 9.53
N GLY A 29 -9.56 -30.61 10.56
CA GLY A 29 -9.46 -32.07 10.50
C GLY A 29 -8.03 -32.60 10.60
N VAL A 30 -7.04 -31.75 10.93
CA VAL A 30 -5.65 -32.15 11.18
C VAL A 30 -5.54 -32.77 12.56
N ASP A 31 -4.84 -33.91 12.68
CA ASP A 31 -4.46 -34.47 13.98
C ASP A 31 -3.39 -33.59 14.63
N TRP A 32 -3.83 -32.68 15.49
CA TRP A 32 -2.96 -31.67 16.06
C TRP A 32 -1.95 -32.24 17.06
N ASP A 33 -2.26 -33.36 17.73
CA ASP A 33 -1.33 -34.05 18.63
C ASP A 33 -0.24 -34.80 17.82
N GLU A 34 -0.60 -35.37 16.67
CA GLU A 34 0.38 -35.95 15.73
C GLU A 34 1.33 -34.87 15.19
N VAL A 35 0.80 -33.72 14.78
CA VAL A 35 1.60 -32.58 14.30
C VAL A 35 2.59 -32.11 15.38
N TYR A 36 2.15 -31.98 16.63
CA TYR A 36 3.07 -31.71 17.74
C TYR A 36 4.20 -32.74 17.79
N THR A 37 3.84 -34.03 17.83
CA THR A 37 4.82 -35.11 17.98
C THR A 37 5.83 -35.13 16.84
N LYS A 38 5.38 -34.88 15.60
CA LYS A 38 6.19 -34.84 14.38
C LYS A 38 7.26 -33.75 14.46
N TYR A 39 6.89 -32.51 14.73
CA TYR A 39 7.83 -31.38 14.71
C TYR A 39 8.66 -31.29 16.00
N ASN A 40 8.14 -31.79 17.13
CA ASN A 40 8.89 -31.83 18.39
C ASN A 40 10.19 -32.64 18.30
N GLN A 41 10.28 -33.62 17.38
CA GLN A 41 11.53 -34.37 17.15
C GLN A 41 12.70 -33.48 16.69
N LEU A 42 12.41 -32.31 16.12
CA LEU A 42 13.40 -31.38 15.60
C LEU A 42 13.88 -30.38 16.66
N VAL A 43 13.06 -30.11 17.68
CA VAL A 43 13.32 -29.11 18.72
C VAL A 43 14.67 -29.32 19.46
N PRO A 44 15.08 -30.55 19.82
CA PRO A 44 16.38 -30.79 20.47
C PRO A 44 17.61 -30.39 19.65
N TYR A 45 17.45 -30.22 18.33
CA TYR A 45 18.52 -29.91 17.38
C TYR A 45 18.59 -28.43 16.98
N ILE A 46 17.71 -27.59 17.53
CA ILE A 46 17.74 -26.13 17.33
C ILE A 46 19.10 -25.61 17.83
N ALA A 47 19.75 -24.80 16.99
CA ALA A 47 21.03 -24.17 17.30
C ALA A 47 20.93 -22.64 17.24
N HIS A 48 19.90 -22.11 16.58
CA HIS A 48 19.62 -20.70 16.45
C HIS A 48 18.13 -20.42 16.63
N ARG A 49 17.78 -19.24 17.17
CA ARG A 49 16.37 -18.86 17.40
C ARG A 49 15.53 -18.81 16.11
N SER A 50 16.17 -18.55 14.98
CA SER A 50 15.52 -18.67 13.66
C SER A 50 15.09 -20.10 13.32
N ASP A 51 15.80 -21.13 13.80
CA ASP A 51 15.40 -22.52 13.54
C ASP A 51 14.09 -22.84 14.26
N LEU A 52 13.92 -22.32 15.48
CA LEU A 52 12.65 -22.40 16.21
C LEU A 52 11.52 -21.71 15.45
N ALA A 53 11.74 -20.47 14.96
CA ALA A 53 10.73 -19.76 14.19
C ALA A 53 10.33 -20.54 12.93
N TYR A 54 11.31 -21.16 12.26
CA TYR A 54 11.09 -21.99 11.09
C TYR A 54 10.28 -23.25 11.42
N ILE A 55 10.70 -24.04 12.42
CA ILE A 55 9.99 -25.27 12.84
C ILE A 55 8.57 -24.96 13.29
N THR A 56 8.38 -23.89 14.07
CA THR A 56 7.04 -23.44 14.47
C THR A 56 6.22 -22.98 13.27
N GLY A 57 6.82 -22.29 12.30
CA GLY A 57 6.18 -21.92 11.04
C GLY A 57 5.69 -23.13 10.23
N GLU A 58 6.52 -24.17 10.11
CA GLU A 58 6.15 -25.42 9.45
C GLU A 58 5.01 -26.14 10.20
N MET A 59 5.06 -26.19 11.53
CA MET A 59 4.01 -26.78 12.37
C MET A 59 2.66 -26.10 12.16
N ILE A 60 2.60 -24.76 12.23
CA ILE A 60 1.35 -24.02 12.07
C ILE A 60 0.88 -23.98 10.62
N GLY A 61 1.80 -24.18 9.66
CA GLY A 61 1.50 -24.28 8.23
C GLY A 61 0.64 -25.49 7.87
N GLU A 62 0.67 -26.57 8.67
CA GLU A 62 -0.17 -27.76 8.46
C GLU A 62 -1.68 -27.44 8.53
N LEU A 63 -2.07 -26.35 9.18
CA LEU A 63 -3.47 -25.89 9.23
C LEU A 63 -3.96 -25.28 7.92
N ASN A 64 -3.07 -24.98 6.96
CA ASN A 64 -3.40 -24.47 5.62
C ASN A 64 -4.39 -23.28 5.67
N VAL A 65 -3.98 -22.23 6.37
CA VAL A 65 -4.80 -21.05 6.67
C VAL A 65 -3.94 -19.79 6.64
N GLY A 66 -4.49 -18.70 6.11
CA GLY A 66 -3.88 -17.38 6.17
C GLY A 66 -3.72 -16.89 7.61
N HIS A 67 -2.82 -15.93 7.80
CA HIS A 67 -2.56 -15.30 9.12
C HIS A 67 -2.02 -16.22 10.23
N ALA A 68 -1.67 -17.47 9.95
CA ALA A 68 -0.87 -18.27 10.85
C ALA A 68 0.61 -17.85 10.72
N TYR A 69 1.10 -17.03 11.65
CA TYR A 69 2.47 -16.50 11.59
C TYR A 69 3.31 -16.90 12.80
N SER A 70 4.57 -17.22 12.55
CA SER A 70 5.62 -17.32 13.57
C SER A 70 6.59 -16.15 13.40
N GLN A 71 6.64 -15.27 14.39
CA GLN A 71 7.56 -14.15 14.41
C GLN A 71 8.78 -14.51 15.24
N ASN A 72 9.94 -14.16 14.68
CA ASN A 72 11.22 -14.40 15.32
C ASN A 72 11.38 -13.54 16.58
N GLY A 73 12.20 -14.00 17.52
CA GLY A 73 12.49 -13.28 18.76
C GLY A 73 13.91 -12.74 18.80
N GLU A 74 14.41 -12.50 20.01
CA GLU A 74 15.78 -12.06 20.24
C GLU A 74 16.79 -13.06 19.64
N LYS A 75 17.70 -12.54 18.80
CA LYS A 75 18.74 -13.33 18.16
C LYS A 75 19.98 -12.48 17.88
N PRO A 76 21.17 -13.08 17.76
CA PRO A 76 22.35 -12.37 17.28
C PRO A 76 22.08 -11.78 15.89
N GLU A 77 22.26 -10.47 15.76
CA GLU A 77 22.14 -9.75 14.50
C GLU A 77 23.40 -8.90 14.27
N PRO A 78 23.90 -8.79 13.02
CA PRO A 78 24.93 -7.82 12.71
C PRO A 78 24.37 -6.39 12.84
N GLU A 79 25.24 -5.45 13.21
CA GLU A 79 24.88 -4.04 13.20
C GLU A 79 24.52 -3.60 11.78
N ARG A 80 23.31 -3.04 11.60
CA ARG A 80 22.86 -2.51 10.31
C ARG A 80 23.28 -1.05 10.17
N ILE A 81 24.32 -0.82 9.38
CA ILE A 81 24.76 0.53 9.00
C ILE A 81 23.89 1.00 7.84
N LYS A 82 23.06 2.03 8.09
CA LYS A 82 22.17 2.60 7.08
C LYS A 82 22.93 3.50 6.11
N THR A 83 22.63 3.37 4.82
CA THR A 83 23.17 4.24 3.76
C THR A 83 22.30 5.49 3.61
N GLY A 84 22.93 6.64 3.39
CA GLY A 84 22.25 7.87 3.04
C GLY A 84 21.74 7.84 1.60
N LEU A 85 20.46 8.09 1.42
CA LEU A 85 19.81 8.18 0.12
C LEU A 85 19.56 9.66 -0.25
N LEU A 86 19.57 9.93 -1.55
CA LEU A 86 19.55 11.28 -2.11
C LEU A 86 18.15 11.74 -2.54
N GLY A 87 17.16 10.86 -2.54
CA GLY A 87 15.87 11.07 -3.18
C GLY A 87 16.02 11.23 -4.70
N ALA A 88 16.91 10.46 -5.32
CA ALA A 88 17.28 10.64 -6.71
C ALA A 88 17.84 9.36 -7.32
N LYS A 89 17.67 9.22 -8.64
CA LYS A 89 18.39 8.23 -9.44
C LYS A 89 19.64 8.87 -10.01
N VAL A 90 20.74 8.15 -9.88
CA VAL A 90 22.05 8.57 -10.35
C VAL A 90 22.67 7.46 -11.20
N SER A 91 23.39 7.85 -12.25
CA SER A 91 24.16 6.91 -13.07
C SER A 91 25.63 7.30 -13.11
N HIS A 92 26.49 6.29 -13.15
CA HIS A 92 27.91 6.49 -13.36
C HIS A 92 28.17 6.90 -14.81
N ASP A 93 28.66 8.11 -15.02
CA ASP A 93 28.97 8.65 -16.35
C ASP A 93 30.39 8.24 -16.79
N LYS A 94 30.62 8.22 -18.11
CA LYS A 94 31.93 7.87 -18.69
C LYS A 94 33.06 8.82 -18.29
N SER A 95 32.74 10.01 -17.80
CA SER A 95 33.70 10.94 -17.23
C SER A 95 34.26 10.52 -15.86
N GLY A 96 33.66 9.53 -15.21
CA GLY A 96 33.97 9.13 -13.83
C GLY A 96 33.17 9.90 -12.77
N PHE A 97 32.30 10.83 -13.16
CA PHE A 97 31.35 11.51 -12.28
C PHE A 97 29.99 10.80 -12.27
N PHE A 98 29.14 11.10 -11.29
CA PHE A 98 27.76 10.57 -11.27
C PHE A 98 26.78 11.61 -11.77
N ARG A 99 26.01 11.29 -12.80
CA ARG A 99 24.95 12.16 -13.32
C ARG A 99 23.66 11.92 -12.55
N ILE A 100 22.98 12.99 -12.17
CA ILE A 100 21.63 12.94 -11.59
C ILE A 100 20.64 12.74 -12.74
N ASP A 101 20.10 11.54 -12.88
CA ASP A 101 19.17 11.22 -13.96
C ASP A 101 17.74 11.64 -13.65
N GLU A 102 17.34 11.53 -12.39
CA GLU A 102 15.99 11.85 -11.93
C GLU A 102 16.05 12.32 -10.48
N ILE A 103 15.37 13.41 -10.16
CA ILE A 103 15.15 13.84 -8.78
C ILE A 103 13.71 13.48 -8.39
N LEU A 104 13.56 12.57 -7.43
CA LEU A 104 12.25 12.09 -7.01
C LEU A 104 11.42 13.25 -6.46
N LYS A 105 10.20 13.37 -6.97
CA LYS A 105 9.24 14.36 -6.48
C LYS A 105 8.81 13.97 -5.07
N GLY A 106 8.78 14.97 -4.21
CA GLY A 106 8.26 14.88 -2.86
C GLY A 106 7.30 16.03 -2.56
N ALA A 107 6.95 16.19 -1.30
CA ALA A 107 6.15 17.28 -0.80
C ALA A 107 6.90 17.98 0.34
N ASN A 108 7.46 19.17 0.06
CA ASN A 108 8.34 19.89 0.99
C ASN A 108 7.67 20.26 2.34
N TRP A 109 6.34 20.19 2.44
CA TRP A 109 5.59 20.38 3.68
C TRP A 109 5.40 19.09 4.50
N SER A 110 5.82 17.93 3.99
CA SER A 110 5.74 16.63 4.64
C SER A 110 7.14 16.13 4.99
N LYS A 111 7.32 15.74 6.26
CA LYS A 111 8.59 15.16 6.72
C LYS A 111 8.89 13.83 6.02
N GLN A 112 7.85 13.03 5.77
CA GLN A 112 7.96 11.72 5.12
C GLN A 112 8.24 11.81 3.61
N LEU A 113 7.84 12.90 2.96
CA LEU A 113 8.02 13.12 1.52
C LEU A 113 9.12 14.14 1.23
N THR A 114 10.11 14.25 2.11
CA THR A 114 11.25 15.14 1.87
C THR A 114 12.18 14.48 0.85
N SER A 115 12.36 15.14 -0.29
CA SER A 115 13.36 14.76 -1.30
C SER A 115 14.61 15.62 -1.09
N PRO A 116 15.75 15.04 -0.67
CA PRO A 116 16.96 15.77 -0.28
C PRO A 116 17.44 16.79 -1.33
N LEU A 117 17.51 16.39 -2.59
CA LEU A 117 17.98 17.28 -3.67
C LEU A 117 16.97 18.38 -4.06
N ARG A 118 15.74 18.35 -3.53
CA ARG A 118 14.70 19.38 -3.74
C ARG A 118 14.52 20.32 -2.54
N ALA A 119 15.35 20.16 -1.51
CA ALA A 119 15.27 21.02 -0.33
C ALA A 119 15.53 22.49 -0.72
N VAL A 120 14.90 23.41 0.00
CA VAL A 120 15.03 24.84 -0.28
C VAL A 120 16.49 25.26 -0.12
N GLY A 121 17.05 25.90 -1.15
CA GLY A 121 18.46 26.31 -1.19
C GLY A 121 19.41 25.26 -1.78
N VAL A 122 18.94 24.02 -1.99
CA VAL A 122 19.65 22.98 -2.74
C VAL A 122 19.34 23.22 -4.22
N ASP A 123 20.09 24.15 -4.82
CA ASP A 123 20.00 24.49 -6.25
C ASP A 123 20.69 23.39 -7.06
N VAL A 124 20.02 22.24 -7.24
CA VAL A 124 20.49 21.05 -7.98
C VAL A 124 19.43 20.65 -9.01
N ASN A 125 19.85 20.30 -10.23
CA ASN A 125 18.95 19.94 -11.31
C ASN A 125 19.25 18.55 -11.87
N GLU A 126 18.22 17.93 -12.46
CA GLU A 126 18.43 16.75 -13.31
C GLU A 126 19.41 17.09 -14.45
N GLY A 127 20.34 16.18 -14.73
CA GLY A 127 21.45 16.37 -15.65
C GLY A 127 22.72 16.96 -15.03
N ASP A 128 22.68 17.49 -13.81
CA ASP A 128 23.88 17.88 -13.07
C ASP A 128 24.71 16.65 -12.69
N TYR A 129 26.00 16.87 -12.48
CA TYR A 129 26.99 15.87 -12.09
C TYR A 129 27.42 16.08 -10.65
N ILE A 130 27.44 15.01 -9.87
CA ILE A 130 28.04 14.96 -8.54
C ILE A 130 29.54 14.71 -8.72
N VAL A 131 30.34 15.59 -8.13
CA VAL A 131 31.81 15.65 -8.22
C VAL A 131 32.46 15.06 -6.97
N SER A 132 31.91 15.36 -5.79
CA SER A 132 32.40 14.84 -4.52
C SER A 132 31.27 14.69 -3.50
N VAL A 133 31.48 13.80 -2.53
CA VAL A 133 30.63 13.58 -1.36
C VAL A 133 31.50 13.77 -0.11
N ASP A 134 31.18 14.77 0.72
CA ASP A 134 31.98 15.21 1.88
C ASP A 134 33.47 15.43 1.55
N GLY A 135 33.74 16.02 0.38
CA GLY A 135 35.08 16.31 -0.11
C GLY A 135 35.84 15.10 -0.66
N VAL A 136 35.27 13.89 -0.62
CA VAL A 136 35.81 12.71 -1.29
C VAL A 136 35.33 12.70 -2.74
N ALA A 137 36.27 12.73 -3.68
CA ALA A 137 35.93 12.71 -5.11
C ALA A 137 35.20 11.41 -5.48
N VAL A 138 34.10 11.53 -6.21
CA VAL A 138 33.29 10.35 -6.60
C VAL A 138 34.03 9.43 -7.58
N THR A 139 35.04 9.96 -8.29
CA THR A 139 35.92 9.20 -9.20
C THR A 139 36.76 8.12 -8.50
N THR A 140 36.67 8.00 -7.17
CA THR A 140 37.34 6.99 -6.36
C THR A 140 36.53 5.71 -6.16
N THR A 141 35.27 5.67 -6.63
CA THR A 141 34.38 4.52 -6.53
C THR A 141 33.55 4.36 -7.81
N ASP A 142 33.10 3.13 -8.07
CA ASP A 142 32.13 2.82 -9.12
C ASP A 142 30.66 2.93 -8.63
N ASP A 143 30.46 3.04 -7.31
CA ASP A 143 29.16 3.21 -6.67
C ASP A 143 29.19 4.34 -5.64
N ILE A 144 28.55 5.46 -5.96
CA ILE A 144 28.42 6.63 -5.08
C ILE A 144 27.83 6.28 -3.71
N TYR A 145 27.00 5.23 -3.60
CA TYR A 145 26.40 4.83 -2.34
C TYR A 145 27.43 4.30 -1.33
N GLU A 146 28.62 3.86 -1.77
CA GLU A 146 29.74 3.53 -0.87
C GLU A 146 30.18 4.75 -0.05
N LEU A 147 30.16 5.95 -0.65
CA LEU A 147 30.49 7.21 0.03
C LEU A 147 29.38 7.70 0.96
N LEU A 148 28.21 7.06 0.92
CA LEU A 148 27.02 7.41 1.70
C LEU A 148 26.70 6.37 2.79
N VAL A 149 27.51 5.31 2.93
CA VAL A 149 27.37 4.33 4.02
C VAL A 149 27.53 5.04 5.38
N GLY A 150 26.59 4.79 6.29
CA GLY A 150 26.57 5.40 7.62
C GLY A 150 26.08 6.85 7.65
N LYS A 151 25.68 7.40 6.50
CA LYS A 151 25.23 8.80 6.36
C LYS A 151 23.73 8.90 6.16
N ALA A 152 22.94 8.04 6.81
CA ALA A 152 21.48 8.12 6.74
C ALA A 152 20.95 9.13 7.76
N ASN A 153 20.03 10.01 7.35
CA ASN A 153 19.47 11.08 8.20
C ASN A 153 20.52 12.04 8.77
N THR A 154 21.57 12.33 7.98
CA THR A 154 22.65 13.26 8.36
C THR A 154 22.88 14.30 7.27
N GLU A 155 23.54 15.40 7.63
CA GLU A 155 24.00 16.39 6.66
C GLU A 155 25.18 15.83 5.83
N VAL A 156 25.10 16.00 4.51
CA VAL A 156 26.14 15.61 3.55
C VAL A 156 26.40 16.79 2.62
N LEU A 157 27.69 17.12 2.44
CA LEU A 157 28.13 18.15 1.52
C LEU A 157 28.43 17.53 0.15
N LEU A 158 27.58 17.82 -0.83
CA LEU A 158 27.86 17.49 -2.22
C LEU A 158 28.59 18.64 -2.91
N GLU A 159 29.52 18.32 -3.80
CA GLU A 159 29.91 19.25 -4.86
C GLU A 159 29.26 18.82 -6.16
N VAL A 160 28.56 19.75 -6.81
CA VAL A 160 27.76 19.50 -8.01
C VAL A 160 28.12 20.47 -9.13
N ASN A 161 27.99 20.04 -10.38
CA ASN A 161 28.28 20.87 -11.54
C ASN A 161 27.36 20.54 -12.72
N SER A 162 27.00 21.53 -13.54
CA SER A 162 26.21 21.30 -14.76
C SER A 162 27.01 20.64 -15.90
N LYS A 163 28.31 20.43 -15.68
CA LYS A 163 29.23 19.78 -16.61
C LYS A 163 30.00 18.68 -15.86
N PRO A 164 30.47 17.62 -16.56
CA PRO A 164 31.30 16.57 -15.96
C PRO A 164 32.72 17.10 -15.69
N SER A 165 32.87 17.99 -14.71
CA SER A 165 34.13 18.64 -14.34
C SER A 165 34.10 19.10 -12.89
N ALA A 166 35.26 19.03 -12.23
CA ALA A 166 35.44 19.65 -10.92
C ALA A 166 35.54 21.19 -10.99
N THR A 167 35.98 21.74 -12.12
CA THR A 167 36.16 23.18 -12.26
C THR A 167 34.82 23.90 -12.34
N GLY A 168 34.58 24.83 -11.42
CA GLY A 168 33.32 25.56 -11.33
C GLY A 168 32.19 24.78 -10.66
N SER A 169 32.51 23.68 -9.95
CA SER A 169 31.54 23.01 -9.09
C SER A 169 31.07 23.97 -7.98
N ARG A 170 29.85 23.73 -7.52
CA ARG A 170 29.24 24.44 -6.38
C ARG A 170 28.95 23.45 -5.27
N LYS A 171 28.94 23.94 -4.04
CA LYS A 171 28.61 23.16 -2.85
C LYS A 171 27.11 23.18 -2.62
N ALA A 172 26.55 22.00 -2.33
CA ALA A 172 25.16 21.80 -1.96
C ALA A 172 25.12 20.96 -0.68
N LEU A 173 24.65 21.55 0.41
CA LEU A 173 24.45 20.84 1.67
C LEU A 173 23.05 20.22 1.68
N ILE A 174 22.97 18.92 1.88
CA ILE A 174 21.71 18.17 1.88
C ILE A 174 21.56 17.36 3.16
N ASN A 175 20.31 17.08 3.54
CA ASN A 175 20.00 16.07 4.55
C ASN A 175 19.56 14.81 3.83
N THR A 176 20.37 13.77 3.88
CA THR A 176 20.04 12.45 3.32
C THR A 176 18.91 11.80 4.08
N ILE A 177 18.26 10.82 3.48
CA ILE A 177 17.20 9.99 4.10
C ILE A 177 17.62 8.53 4.14
N ASP A 178 16.98 7.72 4.99
CA ASP A 178 17.28 6.28 5.09
C ASP A 178 16.32 5.37 4.30
N ASP A 179 15.27 5.93 3.71
CA ASP A 179 14.27 5.22 2.91
C ASP A 179 13.66 6.17 1.85
N GLU A 180 13.61 5.72 0.59
CA GLU A 180 12.99 6.46 -0.53
C GLU A 180 11.60 5.93 -0.91
N SER A 181 11.10 4.88 -0.25
CA SER A 181 9.87 4.16 -0.57
C SER A 181 8.67 5.10 -0.62
N ALA A 182 8.57 6.04 0.34
CA ALA A 182 7.50 7.04 0.36
C ALA A 182 7.54 8.00 -0.85
N LEU A 183 8.74 8.36 -1.34
CA LEU A 183 8.91 9.20 -2.53
C LEU A 183 8.51 8.44 -3.80
N TYR A 184 8.92 7.19 -3.94
CA TYR A 184 8.53 6.35 -5.07
C TYR A 184 7.02 6.09 -5.09
N TYR A 185 6.43 5.80 -3.94
CA TYR A 185 4.99 5.64 -3.80
C TYR A 185 4.24 6.93 -4.20
N HIS A 186 4.66 8.07 -3.66
CA HIS A 186 4.07 9.37 -4.01
C HIS A 186 4.16 9.67 -5.50
N LYS A 187 5.33 9.43 -6.11
CA LYS A 187 5.53 9.57 -7.55
C LYS A 187 4.54 8.68 -8.32
N TRP A 188 4.49 7.39 -8.00
CA TRP A 188 3.64 6.42 -8.69
C TRP A 188 2.15 6.79 -8.63
N VAL A 189 1.64 7.18 -7.45
CA VAL A 189 0.25 7.64 -7.30
C VAL A 189 -0.02 8.88 -8.17
N HIS A 190 0.87 9.88 -8.13
CA HIS A 190 0.67 11.11 -8.89
C HIS A 190 0.78 10.91 -10.41
N GLU A 191 1.62 10.00 -10.87
CA GLU A 191 1.70 9.62 -12.29
C GLU A 191 0.40 8.94 -12.74
N ASN A 192 -0.19 8.06 -11.93
CA ASN A 192 -1.48 7.45 -12.23
C ASN A 192 -2.63 8.47 -12.23
N ILE A 193 -2.67 9.40 -11.27
CA ILE A 193 -3.64 10.51 -11.26
C ILE A 193 -3.51 11.33 -12.55
N ALA A 194 -2.30 11.71 -12.93
CA ALA A 194 -2.04 12.50 -14.13
C ALA A 194 -2.49 11.75 -15.39
N LYS A 195 -2.13 10.47 -15.51
CA LYS A 195 -2.50 9.60 -16.64
C LYS A 195 -4.03 9.46 -16.78
N VAL A 196 -4.73 9.17 -15.69
CA VAL A 196 -6.20 9.05 -15.70
C VAL A 196 -6.84 10.38 -16.06
N SER A 197 -6.35 11.49 -15.50
CA SER A 197 -6.87 12.82 -15.82
C SER A 197 -6.65 13.18 -17.28
N GLU A 198 -5.47 12.92 -17.85
CA GLU A 198 -5.16 13.22 -19.26
C GLU A 198 -6.02 12.38 -20.21
N GLN A 199 -6.14 11.07 -19.97
CA GLN A 199 -6.87 10.17 -20.87
C GLN A 199 -8.39 10.31 -20.80
N THR A 200 -8.92 11.02 -19.80
CA THR A 200 -10.36 11.19 -19.58
C THR A 200 -10.82 12.64 -19.69
N ASP A 201 -9.96 13.54 -20.18
CA ASP A 201 -10.21 14.99 -20.21
C ASP A 201 -10.61 15.54 -18.82
N GLY A 202 -10.01 14.99 -17.77
CA GLY A 202 -10.26 15.34 -16.39
C GLY A 202 -11.60 14.86 -15.82
N LYS A 203 -12.38 14.04 -16.54
CA LYS A 203 -13.69 13.55 -16.08
C LYS A 203 -13.62 12.48 -15.01
N VAL A 204 -12.56 11.67 -15.00
CA VAL A 204 -12.42 10.53 -14.08
C VAL A 204 -11.38 10.84 -13.03
N GLY A 205 -11.72 10.57 -11.77
CA GLY A 205 -10.79 10.62 -10.64
C GLY A 205 -10.07 9.29 -10.45
N TYR A 206 -8.91 9.36 -9.79
CA TYR A 206 -8.14 8.18 -9.37
C TYR A 206 -7.67 8.39 -7.93
N LEU A 207 -7.68 7.30 -7.16
CA LEU A 207 -7.01 7.21 -5.87
C LEU A 207 -6.49 5.80 -5.67
N HIS A 208 -5.43 5.68 -4.87
CA HIS A 208 -4.88 4.41 -4.43
C HIS A 208 -5.00 4.29 -2.91
N ILE A 209 -5.24 3.06 -2.43
CA ILE A 209 -5.32 2.73 -1.01
C ILE A 209 -4.26 1.65 -0.73
N PRO A 210 -3.11 1.98 -0.11
CA PRO A 210 -1.96 1.08 0.02
C PRO A 210 -2.10 0.00 1.09
N ASP A 211 -2.95 0.20 2.08
CA ASP A 211 -3.33 -0.81 3.07
C ASP A 211 -4.76 -0.53 3.55
N MET A 212 -5.27 -1.30 4.50
CA MET A 212 -6.52 -1.01 5.20
C MET A 212 -6.27 -0.63 6.66
N GLY A 213 -5.12 -0.04 6.94
CA GLY A 213 -4.76 0.55 8.22
C GLY A 213 -5.02 2.06 8.27
N VAL A 214 -4.38 2.73 9.23
CA VAL A 214 -4.50 4.19 9.40
C VAL A 214 -3.91 4.93 8.21
N ASP A 215 -2.78 4.47 7.67
CA ASP A 215 -2.11 5.13 6.55
C ASP A 215 -2.92 5.02 5.26
N GLY A 216 -3.49 3.84 4.97
CA GLY A 216 -4.43 3.66 3.87
C GLY A 216 -5.69 4.50 4.00
N LEU A 217 -6.26 4.62 5.21
CA LEU A 217 -7.39 5.50 5.46
C LEU A 217 -7.03 6.98 5.26
N ASN A 218 -5.83 7.40 5.65
CA ASN A 218 -5.32 8.75 5.43
C ASN A 218 -5.15 9.03 3.93
N GLU A 219 -4.58 8.10 3.17
CA GLU A 219 -4.43 8.19 1.71
C GLU A 219 -5.79 8.24 1.00
N PHE A 220 -6.75 7.41 1.43
CA PHE A 220 -8.13 7.50 0.96
C PHE A 220 -8.71 8.89 1.23
N ALA A 221 -8.65 9.42 2.45
CA ALA A 221 -9.20 10.74 2.77
C ALA A 221 -8.51 11.84 1.95
N LYS A 222 -7.18 11.81 1.85
CA LYS A 222 -6.37 12.77 1.12
C LYS A 222 -6.75 12.86 -0.36
N TYR A 223 -6.99 11.72 -1.02
CA TYR A 223 -7.24 11.67 -2.45
C TYR A 223 -8.72 11.51 -2.84
N TYR A 224 -9.61 11.10 -1.94
CA TYR A 224 -11.04 10.95 -2.24
C TYR A 224 -11.79 12.29 -2.33
N TYR A 225 -11.64 13.17 -1.32
CA TYR A 225 -12.39 14.43 -1.26
C TYR A 225 -12.09 15.40 -2.41
N PRO A 226 -10.86 15.50 -2.95
CA PRO A 226 -10.60 16.30 -4.14
C PRO A 226 -11.27 15.77 -5.43
N GLN A 227 -11.77 14.53 -5.44
CA GLN A 227 -12.31 13.87 -6.63
C GLN A 227 -13.84 13.87 -6.69
N LEU A 228 -14.53 14.48 -5.71
CA LEU A 228 -16.00 14.42 -5.64
C LEU A 228 -16.73 15.05 -6.83
N LEU A 229 -16.08 15.99 -7.52
CA LEU A 229 -16.61 16.64 -8.73
C LEU A 229 -16.28 15.89 -10.02
N LYS A 230 -15.55 14.77 -9.94
CA LYS A 230 -15.29 13.90 -11.09
C LYS A 230 -16.52 13.07 -11.38
N GLU A 231 -16.82 12.86 -12.66
CA GLU A 231 -17.98 12.09 -13.11
C GLU A 231 -17.79 10.59 -12.85
N GLY A 232 -16.56 10.08 -12.94
CA GLY A 232 -16.22 8.68 -12.65
C GLY A 232 -15.08 8.56 -11.64
N LEU A 233 -14.93 7.40 -11.02
CA LEU A 233 -13.86 7.16 -10.04
C LEU A 233 -13.22 5.77 -10.20
N ILE A 234 -11.89 5.75 -10.27
CA ILE A 234 -11.08 4.53 -10.19
C ILE A 234 -10.51 4.44 -8.77
N ILE A 235 -10.78 3.33 -8.09
CA ILE A 235 -10.23 3.01 -6.77
C ILE A 235 -9.21 1.88 -6.93
N ASP A 236 -7.95 2.15 -6.66
CA ASP A 236 -6.87 1.19 -6.82
C ASP A 236 -6.47 0.59 -5.47
N VAL A 237 -6.65 -0.71 -5.30
CA VAL A 237 -6.23 -1.48 -4.11
C VAL A 237 -5.20 -2.56 -4.45
N ARG A 238 -4.51 -2.45 -5.59
CA ARG A 238 -3.39 -3.32 -5.95
C ARG A 238 -2.25 -3.15 -4.95
N GLY A 239 -1.63 -4.24 -4.51
CA GLY A 239 -0.60 -4.15 -3.47
C GLY A 239 -1.12 -3.83 -2.06
N ASN A 240 -2.44 -3.80 -1.84
CA ASN A 240 -3.01 -3.46 -0.54
C ASN A 240 -2.77 -4.56 0.50
N GLY A 241 -1.99 -4.28 1.55
CA GLY A 241 -1.59 -5.27 2.56
C GLY A 241 -2.65 -5.65 3.60
N GLY A 242 -3.85 -5.06 3.56
CA GLY A 242 -4.92 -5.32 4.53
C GLY A 242 -4.85 -4.49 5.81
N GLY A 243 -5.64 -4.87 6.81
CA GLY A 243 -5.94 -4.05 7.99
C GLY A 243 -7.38 -4.26 8.46
N ASN A 244 -8.14 -3.19 8.68
CA ASN A 244 -9.53 -3.28 9.16
C ASN A 244 -10.47 -2.12 8.77
N VAL A 245 -10.01 -1.13 7.99
CA VAL A 245 -10.80 0.08 7.69
C VAL A 245 -11.67 -0.04 6.43
N SER A 246 -11.62 -1.15 5.69
CA SER A 246 -12.41 -1.27 4.45
C SER A 246 -13.93 -1.14 4.65
N PRO A 247 -14.56 -1.51 5.80
CA PRO A 247 -15.98 -1.20 6.03
C PRO A 247 -16.28 0.30 6.00
N MET A 248 -15.40 1.13 6.58
CA MET A 248 -15.57 2.58 6.62
C MET A 248 -15.49 3.21 5.22
N ILE A 249 -14.57 2.68 4.40
CA ILE A 249 -14.40 3.11 3.01
C ILE A 249 -15.60 2.68 2.17
N ILE A 250 -16.03 1.41 2.29
CA ILE A 250 -17.20 0.88 1.57
C ILE A 250 -18.47 1.66 1.91
N GLU A 251 -18.71 1.97 3.19
CA GLU A 251 -19.84 2.81 3.61
C GLU A 251 -19.82 4.18 2.91
N ARG A 252 -18.65 4.79 2.78
CA ARG A 252 -18.48 6.07 2.08
C ARG A 252 -18.85 5.96 0.60
N LEU A 253 -18.40 4.88 -0.06
CA LEU A 253 -18.63 4.63 -1.48
C LEU A 253 -20.08 4.22 -1.79
N MET A 254 -20.80 3.66 -0.81
CA MET A 254 -22.20 3.23 -0.93
C MET A 254 -23.23 4.34 -0.73
N ARG A 255 -22.82 5.57 -0.43
CA ARG A 255 -23.74 6.69 -0.24
C ARG A 255 -24.60 6.92 -1.48
N GLN A 256 -25.89 7.14 -1.25
CA GLN A 256 -26.88 7.43 -2.30
C GLN A 256 -27.36 8.87 -2.19
N LEU A 257 -27.65 9.49 -3.34
CA LEU A 257 -28.16 10.86 -3.40
C LEU A 257 -29.60 10.85 -2.89
N THR A 258 -29.85 11.52 -1.77
CA THR A 258 -31.19 11.59 -1.17
C THR A 258 -31.90 12.88 -1.55
N TYR A 259 -31.18 14.00 -1.48
CA TYR A 259 -31.67 15.32 -1.87
C TYR A 259 -30.49 16.23 -2.23
N MET A 260 -30.80 17.39 -2.79
CA MET A 260 -29.81 18.44 -3.08
C MET A 260 -30.10 19.67 -2.22
N THR A 261 -29.04 20.36 -1.79
CA THR A 261 -29.13 21.60 -1.01
C THR A 261 -28.58 22.74 -1.85
N MET A 262 -29.13 23.94 -1.71
CA MET A 262 -28.53 25.16 -2.26
C MET A 262 -28.31 26.18 -1.15
N HIS A 263 -27.26 26.98 -1.29
CA HIS A 263 -27.03 28.22 -0.55
C HIS A 263 -27.53 29.42 -1.36
N THR A 264 -27.81 30.53 -0.67
CA THR A 264 -28.23 31.79 -1.28
C THR A 264 -27.30 32.17 -2.44
N GLY A 265 -27.87 32.32 -3.65
CA GLY A 265 -27.13 32.75 -4.84
C GLY A 265 -26.35 31.65 -5.56
N GLN A 266 -26.40 30.39 -5.12
CA GLN A 266 -25.86 29.27 -5.90
C GLN A 266 -26.66 29.06 -7.18
N LYS A 267 -25.96 28.61 -8.23
CA LYS A 267 -26.55 28.24 -9.53
C LYS A 267 -26.77 26.74 -9.69
N GLU A 268 -26.11 25.95 -8.85
CA GLU A 268 -26.16 24.49 -8.83
C GLU A 268 -26.30 24.04 -7.38
N GLY A 269 -27.01 22.93 -7.16
CA GLY A 269 -27.17 22.37 -5.82
C GLY A 269 -26.03 21.43 -5.45
N ASP A 270 -25.75 21.32 -4.16
CA ASP A 270 -24.81 20.38 -3.58
C ASP A 270 -25.51 19.05 -3.25
N PRO A 271 -24.91 17.90 -3.58
CA PRO A 271 -25.49 16.59 -3.27
C PRO A 271 -25.45 16.27 -1.77
N ASN A 272 -26.51 15.60 -1.28
CA ASN A 272 -26.60 15.14 0.10
C ASN A 272 -26.81 13.61 0.17
N PRO A 273 -26.06 12.89 1.02
CA PRO A 273 -25.12 13.36 2.05
C PRO A 273 -23.80 13.94 1.52
N VAL A 274 -23.33 15.02 2.15
CA VAL A 274 -22.08 15.72 1.80
C VAL A 274 -20.88 14.77 1.80
N GLY A 275 -19.97 14.91 0.84
CA GLY A 275 -18.76 14.07 0.76
C GLY A 275 -19.00 12.75 0.03
N MET A 276 -19.97 12.71 -0.88
CA MET A 276 -20.25 11.55 -1.73
C MET A 276 -19.73 11.77 -3.16
N HIS A 277 -19.19 10.72 -3.77
CA HIS A 277 -18.87 10.69 -5.20
C HIS A 277 -20.06 10.16 -5.99
N ILE A 278 -20.49 10.91 -7.01
CA ILE A 278 -21.61 10.56 -7.88
C ILE A 278 -21.08 10.06 -9.21
N GLY A 279 -21.65 8.94 -9.66
CA GLY A 279 -21.30 8.32 -10.94
C GLY A 279 -20.61 6.96 -10.77
N PRO A 280 -20.25 6.34 -11.90
CA PRO A 280 -19.71 4.99 -11.94
C PRO A 280 -18.34 4.90 -11.26
N LYS A 281 -18.13 3.76 -10.62
CA LYS A 281 -16.91 3.44 -9.88
C LYS A 281 -16.35 2.13 -10.42
N VAL A 282 -15.03 2.03 -10.50
CA VAL A 282 -14.35 0.76 -10.81
C VAL A 282 -13.23 0.55 -9.80
N THR A 283 -12.96 -0.71 -9.47
CA THR A 283 -11.92 -1.07 -8.51
C THR A 283 -10.85 -1.91 -9.20
N LEU A 284 -9.58 -1.56 -8.98
CA LEU A 284 -8.43 -2.38 -9.38
C LEU A 284 -7.96 -3.24 -8.19
N LEU A 285 -7.71 -4.53 -8.45
CA LEU A 285 -7.12 -5.46 -7.47
C LEU A 285 -6.07 -6.37 -8.13
N ASP A 286 -5.15 -6.89 -7.34
CA ASP A 286 -4.18 -7.87 -7.80
C ASP A 286 -3.84 -8.92 -6.75
N LYS A 287 -2.96 -9.87 -7.11
CA LYS A 287 -2.45 -10.93 -6.22
C LYS A 287 -1.80 -10.45 -4.92
N TYR A 288 -1.54 -9.16 -4.78
CA TYR A 288 -0.97 -8.55 -3.58
C TYR A 288 -2.01 -7.80 -2.74
N SER A 289 -3.25 -7.64 -3.23
CA SER A 289 -4.39 -7.28 -2.39
C SER A 289 -4.65 -8.42 -1.40
N ALA A 290 -4.50 -8.15 -0.10
CA ALA A 290 -4.44 -9.18 0.94
C ALA A 290 -5.30 -8.82 2.17
N SER A 291 -5.88 -9.83 2.84
CA SER A 291 -6.59 -9.68 4.11
C SER A 291 -7.81 -8.76 4.00
N ASP A 292 -7.90 -7.67 4.77
CA ASP A 292 -9.00 -6.71 4.56
C ASP A 292 -8.92 -6.01 3.18
N GLY A 293 -7.76 -6.08 2.51
CA GLY A 293 -7.58 -5.77 1.09
C GLY A 293 -8.17 -6.80 0.12
N ASP A 294 -8.38 -8.05 0.53
CA ASP A 294 -9.26 -9.02 -0.15
C ASP A 294 -10.75 -8.69 0.12
N LEU A 295 -11.07 -8.35 1.37
CA LEU A 295 -12.47 -8.11 1.76
C LEU A 295 -13.03 -6.81 1.16
N PHE A 296 -12.22 -5.81 0.84
CA PHE A 296 -12.64 -4.62 0.12
C PHE A 296 -13.26 -4.92 -1.27
N PRO A 297 -12.56 -5.56 -2.22
CA PRO A 297 -13.16 -5.91 -3.51
C PRO A 297 -14.30 -6.92 -3.37
N TYR A 298 -14.25 -7.84 -2.38
CA TYR A 298 -15.40 -8.70 -2.07
C TYR A 298 -16.65 -7.88 -1.72
N ARG A 299 -16.52 -6.92 -0.78
CA ARG A 299 -17.59 -5.98 -0.42
C ARG A 299 -18.03 -5.14 -1.62
N PHE A 300 -17.11 -4.72 -2.47
CA PHE A 300 -17.40 -3.95 -3.67
C PHE A 300 -18.29 -4.73 -4.66
N GLN A 301 -17.98 -6.01 -4.89
CA GLN A 301 -18.77 -6.92 -5.74
C GLN A 301 -20.14 -7.22 -5.12
N VAL A 302 -20.18 -7.64 -3.85
CA VAL A 302 -21.43 -8.04 -3.17
C VAL A 302 -22.43 -6.88 -3.10
N ASN A 303 -21.94 -5.65 -2.84
CA ASN A 303 -22.77 -4.45 -2.79
C ASN A 303 -23.04 -3.82 -4.16
N LYS A 304 -22.54 -4.43 -5.25
CA LYS A 304 -22.75 -3.97 -6.64
C LYS A 304 -22.34 -2.49 -6.84
N ILE A 305 -21.25 -2.07 -6.22
CA ILE A 305 -20.77 -0.68 -6.29
C ILE A 305 -20.24 -0.37 -7.70
N GLY A 306 -19.65 -1.36 -8.36
CA GLY A 306 -19.11 -1.23 -9.71
C GLY A 306 -18.38 -2.49 -10.15
N LYS A 307 -17.58 -2.38 -11.23
CA LYS A 307 -16.76 -3.49 -11.74
C LYS A 307 -15.40 -3.57 -11.06
N THR A 308 -14.94 -4.80 -10.86
CA THR A 308 -13.59 -5.13 -10.39
C THR A 308 -12.71 -5.61 -11.55
N ILE A 309 -11.46 -5.15 -11.61
CA ILE A 309 -10.57 -5.35 -12.76
C ILE A 309 -9.16 -5.68 -12.25
N GLY A 310 -8.52 -6.69 -12.84
CA GLY A 310 -7.12 -7.02 -12.53
C GLY A 310 -6.89 -8.52 -12.40
N THR A 311 -6.24 -8.95 -11.31
CA THR A 311 -5.97 -10.37 -11.04
C THR A 311 -6.56 -10.83 -9.72
N ARG A 312 -6.72 -12.14 -9.56
CA ARG A 312 -7.21 -12.76 -8.32
C ARG A 312 -6.33 -12.32 -7.14
N SER A 313 -6.97 -11.94 -6.04
CA SER A 313 -6.30 -11.48 -4.82
C SER A 313 -5.69 -12.62 -3.99
N TRP A 314 -5.04 -12.29 -2.88
CA TRP A 314 -4.24 -13.23 -2.07
C TRP A 314 -5.06 -14.38 -1.49
N GLY A 315 -6.21 -14.08 -0.88
CA GLY A 315 -7.13 -15.08 -0.35
C GLY A 315 -6.81 -15.59 1.05
N GLY A 316 -6.24 -14.76 1.93
CA GLY A 316 -6.15 -15.04 3.36
C GLY A 316 -6.98 -14.02 4.13
N VAL A 317 -8.11 -14.43 4.72
CA VAL A 317 -9.09 -13.56 5.38
C VAL A 317 -9.58 -14.06 6.73
N VAL A 318 -9.17 -15.27 7.15
CA VAL A 318 -9.32 -15.67 8.55
C VAL A 318 -8.42 -14.77 9.39
N GLY A 319 -9.03 -13.87 10.16
CA GLY A 319 -8.32 -12.86 10.93
C GLY A 319 -7.89 -13.36 12.29
N TYR A 320 -7.19 -12.49 13.02
CA TYR A 320 -6.55 -12.79 14.30
C TYR A 320 -6.75 -11.63 15.28
N SER A 321 -6.76 -11.93 16.59
CA SER A 321 -6.99 -10.94 17.65
C SER A 321 -5.69 -10.53 18.36
N GLY A 322 -4.73 -10.03 17.58
CA GLY A 322 -3.39 -9.67 18.06
C GLY A 322 -2.40 -10.85 18.03
N SER A 323 -1.15 -10.55 18.38
CA SER A 323 -0.09 -11.56 18.51
C SER A 323 0.10 -11.97 19.97
N ILE A 324 0.47 -13.23 20.18
CA ILE A 324 0.82 -13.77 21.48
C ILE A 324 2.34 -13.70 21.64
N PRO A 325 2.86 -12.88 22.59
CA PRO A 325 4.29 -12.79 22.81
C PRO A 325 4.83 -14.08 23.43
N LEU A 326 6.01 -14.49 22.99
CA LEU A 326 6.82 -15.53 23.61
C LEU A 326 7.83 -14.89 24.57
N ILE A 327 8.44 -15.70 25.44
CA ILE A 327 9.34 -15.24 26.51
C ILE A 327 10.56 -14.43 26.03
N ASP A 328 10.95 -14.56 24.76
CA ASP A 328 12.12 -13.92 24.15
C ASP A 328 11.77 -12.72 23.24
N GLY A 329 10.53 -12.24 23.32
CA GLY A 329 10.03 -11.13 22.49
C GLY A 329 9.60 -11.53 21.08
N GLY A 330 9.76 -12.79 20.67
CA GLY A 330 9.09 -13.33 19.49
C GLY A 330 7.58 -13.42 19.70
N SER A 331 6.83 -13.83 18.67
CA SER A 331 5.37 -13.96 18.82
C SER A 331 4.75 -15.00 17.90
N ILE A 332 3.53 -15.44 18.24
CA ILE A 332 2.69 -16.31 17.43
C ILE A 332 1.40 -15.57 17.09
N VAL A 333 0.97 -15.66 15.83
CA VAL A 333 -0.33 -15.16 15.39
C VAL A 333 -1.23 -16.35 15.11
N THR A 334 -2.33 -16.45 15.87
CA THR A 334 -3.33 -17.51 15.75
C THR A 334 -4.58 -16.98 15.04
N PRO A 335 -4.96 -17.52 13.88
CA PRO A 335 -6.20 -17.14 13.21
C PRO A 335 -7.42 -17.55 14.05
N SER A 336 -8.20 -16.59 14.53
CA SER A 336 -9.20 -16.78 15.58
C SER A 336 -10.63 -16.41 15.17
N TYR A 337 -10.82 -15.80 14.00
CA TYR A 337 -12.15 -15.52 13.47
C TYR A 337 -12.18 -15.60 11.95
N ALA A 338 -13.20 -16.27 11.40
CA ALA A 338 -13.35 -16.47 9.96
C ALA A 338 -14.59 -15.76 9.41
N PRO A 339 -14.47 -14.98 8.33
CA PRO A 339 -15.64 -14.42 7.67
C PRO A 339 -16.39 -15.52 6.89
N TYR A 340 -17.71 -15.47 6.96
CA TYR A 340 -18.62 -16.36 6.22
C TYR A 340 -19.67 -15.52 5.49
N ASP A 341 -20.33 -16.11 4.50
CA ASP A 341 -21.32 -15.38 3.70
C ASP A 341 -22.57 -15.03 4.52
N LYS A 342 -23.33 -14.04 4.07
CA LYS A 342 -24.49 -13.52 4.81
C LYS A 342 -25.64 -14.52 4.94
N GLU A 343 -25.66 -15.58 4.12
CA GLU A 343 -26.61 -16.68 4.19
C GLU A 343 -26.13 -17.85 5.07
N GLY A 344 -24.88 -17.81 5.55
CA GLY A 344 -24.28 -18.83 6.42
C GLY A 344 -23.98 -20.15 5.71
N LYS A 345 -23.64 -20.14 4.41
CA LYS A 345 -23.45 -21.35 3.61
C LYS A 345 -21.99 -21.79 3.47
N GLU A 346 -21.05 -20.85 3.47
CA GLU A 346 -19.63 -21.08 3.29
C GLU A 346 -18.78 -19.99 3.98
N PHE A 347 -17.56 -20.37 4.36
CA PHE A 347 -16.50 -19.40 4.65
C PHE A 347 -16.06 -18.74 3.35
N ILE A 348 -15.95 -17.41 3.37
CA ILE A 348 -15.72 -16.64 2.14
C ILE A 348 -14.23 -16.52 1.87
N ILE A 349 -13.87 -16.72 0.61
CA ILE A 349 -12.59 -16.36 -0.05
C ILE A 349 -11.25 -16.82 0.60
N GLU A 350 -11.23 -17.43 1.79
CA GLU A 350 -10.05 -18.09 2.36
C GLU A 350 -9.54 -19.20 1.41
N GLY A 351 -8.23 -19.24 1.17
CA GLY A 351 -7.55 -20.13 0.22
C GLY A 351 -7.89 -19.90 -1.25
N ARG A 352 -8.78 -18.94 -1.57
CA ARG A 352 -9.30 -18.69 -2.94
C ARG A 352 -8.97 -17.29 -3.45
N GLY A 353 -9.21 -16.27 -2.63
CA GLY A 353 -9.17 -14.86 -3.03
C GLY A 353 -10.43 -14.41 -3.77
N VAL A 354 -10.48 -13.13 -4.12
CA VAL A 354 -11.51 -12.50 -4.94
C VAL A 354 -11.09 -12.57 -6.40
N VAL A 355 -11.95 -13.14 -7.25
CA VAL A 355 -11.75 -13.13 -8.70
C VAL A 355 -12.39 -11.85 -9.27
N PRO A 356 -11.65 -10.99 -10.00
CA PRO A 356 -12.23 -9.80 -10.62
C PRO A 356 -13.31 -10.15 -11.65
N ASP A 357 -14.25 -9.21 -11.88
CA ASP A 357 -15.21 -9.29 -12.97
C ASP A 357 -14.51 -9.31 -14.35
N ILE A 358 -13.40 -8.58 -14.46
CA ILE A 358 -12.58 -8.50 -15.68
C ILE A 358 -11.15 -8.89 -15.31
N ILE A 359 -10.76 -10.11 -15.70
CA ILE A 359 -9.41 -10.62 -15.48
C ILE A 359 -8.48 -10.05 -16.55
N ILE A 360 -7.40 -9.41 -16.10
CA ILE A 360 -6.34 -8.87 -16.93
C ILE A 360 -5.02 -8.85 -16.16
N GLU A 361 -3.98 -9.42 -16.74
CA GLU A 361 -2.63 -9.37 -16.18
C GLU A 361 -1.85 -8.18 -16.75
N ASN A 362 -0.98 -7.61 -15.92
CA ASN A 362 0.05 -6.70 -16.40
C ASN A 362 1.26 -7.52 -16.86
N ASP A 363 1.65 -7.36 -18.12
CA ASP A 363 2.92 -7.87 -18.61
C ASP A 363 4.07 -7.13 -17.90
N PRO A 364 4.98 -7.82 -17.19
CA PRO A 364 6.03 -7.16 -16.42
C PRO A 364 6.95 -6.26 -17.25
N ALA A 365 7.24 -6.63 -18.52
CA ALA A 365 8.09 -5.84 -19.39
C ALA A 365 7.38 -4.59 -19.92
N GLN A 366 6.06 -4.66 -20.15
CA GLN A 366 5.24 -3.50 -20.51
C GLN A 366 5.04 -2.57 -19.31
N GLN A 367 4.78 -3.13 -18.12
CA GLN A 367 4.63 -2.36 -16.89
C GLN A 367 5.92 -1.61 -16.54
N TYR A 368 7.08 -2.25 -16.70
CA TYR A 368 8.38 -1.60 -16.55
C TYR A 368 8.58 -0.41 -17.51
N LYS A 369 7.94 -0.45 -18.68
CA LYS A 369 7.93 0.66 -19.66
C LYS A 369 6.81 1.70 -19.40
N GLY A 370 6.08 1.59 -18.29
CA GLY A 370 4.98 2.50 -17.94
C GLY A 370 3.62 2.15 -18.55
N ILE A 371 3.50 1.00 -19.23
CA ILE A 371 2.25 0.55 -19.84
C ILE A 371 1.50 -0.36 -18.86
N ASP A 372 0.60 0.24 -18.09
CA ASP A 372 -0.30 -0.45 -17.16
C ASP A 372 -1.61 -0.85 -17.87
N ALA A 373 -1.72 -2.13 -18.24
CA ALA A 373 -2.87 -2.69 -18.95
C ALA A 373 -4.13 -2.70 -18.08
N GLN A 374 -3.98 -2.98 -16.78
CA GLN A 374 -5.09 -2.98 -15.82
C GLN A 374 -5.67 -1.57 -15.66
N LEU A 375 -4.83 -0.55 -15.44
CA LEU A 375 -5.27 0.84 -15.33
C LEU A 375 -5.90 1.35 -16.63
N ASN A 376 -5.30 1.03 -17.78
CA ASN A 376 -5.89 1.37 -19.08
C ASN A 376 -7.28 0.74 -19.25
N LYS A 377 -7.45 -0.52 -18.81
CA LYS A 377 -8.74 -1.18 -18.87
C LYS A 377 -9.76 -0.55 -17.91
N ALA A 378 -9.34 -0.13 -16.72
CA ALA A 378 -10.21 0.60 -15.81
C ALA A 378 -10.70 1.94 -16.39
N ILE A 379 -9.81 2.68 -17.05
CA ILE A 379 -10.16 3.92 -17.78
C ILE A 379 -11.20 3.61 -18.88
N GLU A 380 -10.98 2.57 -19.69
CA GLU A 380 -11.92 2.17 -20.73
C GLU A 380 -13.31 1.84 -20.16
N VAL A 381 -13.36 1.00 -19.11
CA VAL A 381 -14.61 0.52 -18.51
C VAL A 381 -15.38 1.66 -17.85
N VAL A 382 -14.72 2.52 -17.07
CA VAL A 382 -15.41 3.63 -16.41
C VAL A 382 -15.95 4.66 -17.41
N LEU A 383 -15.24 4.89 -18.53
CA LEU A 383 -15.75 5.75 -19.62
C LEU A 383 -16.95 5.13 -20.34
N GLN A 384 -16.97 3.80 -20.52
CA GLN A 384 -18.13 3.09 -21.06
C GLN A 384 -19.34 3.21 -20.14
N GLU A 385 -19.15 3.02 -18.83
CA GLU A 385 -20.19 3.19 -17.82
C GLU A 385 -20.71 4.64 -17.77
N LEU A 386 -19.81 5.63 -17.88
CA LEU A 386 -20.20 7.04 -17.97
C LEU A 386 -21.04 7.35 -19.20
N LYS A 387 -20.70 6.77 -20.35
CA LYS A 387 -21.49 6.94 -21.58
C LYS A 387 -22.88 6.30 -21.45
N ALA A 388 -22.98 5.16 -20.77
CA ALA A 388 -24.25 4.47 -20.54
C ALA A 388 -25.11 5.19 -19.48
N ASN A 389 -24.47 5.72 -18.43
CA ASN A 389 -25.10 6.32 -17.27
C ASN A 389 -24.45 7.70 -16.96
N PRO A 390 -24.72 8.73 -17.78
CA PRO A 390 -24.12 10.05 -17.60
C PRO A 390 -24.54 10.67 -16.26
N VAL A 391 -23.58 11.27 -15.56
CA VAL A 391 -23.86 11.99 -14.32
C VAL A 391 -24.62 13.27 -14.64
N LYS A 392 -25.89 13.34 -14.24
CA LYS A 392 -26.72 14.53 -14.39
C LYS A 392 -27.42 14.86 -13.08
N LEU A 393 -27.01 15.98 -12.48
CA LEU A 393 -27.67 16.52 -11.30
C LEU A 393 -28.91 17.33 -11.69
N ALA A 394 -29.92 17.30 -10.82
CA ALA A 394 -31.12 18.11 -11.01
C ALA A 394 -30.78 19.59 -10.84
N PRO A 395 -31.34 20.49 -11.66
CA PRO A 395 -31.16 21.92 -11.45
C PRO A 395 -31.89 22.38 -10.18
N ILE A 396 -31.52 23.55 -9.68
CA ILE A 396 -32.28 24.24 -8.64
C ILE A 396 -33.71 24.50 -9.15
N PRO A 397 -34.76 24.14 -8.39
CA PRO A 397 -36.14 24.38 -8.81
C PRO A 397 -36.47 25.88 -8.81
N ALA A 398 -37.52 26.27 -9.53
CA ALA A 398 -38.05 27.63 -9.43
C ALA A 398 -38.42 27.97 -7.99
N TYR A 399 -38.13 29.20 -7.56
CA TYR A 399 -38.48 29.65 -6.22
C TYR A 399 -40.00 29.76 -6.06
N PRO A 400 -40.55 29.40 -4.88
CA PRO A 400 -41.98 29.47 -4.65
C PRO A 400 -42.46 30.91 -4.67
N VAL A 401 -43.55 31.17 -5.40
CA VAL A 401 -44.29 32.43 -5.33
C VAL A 401 -45.26 32.30 -4.16
N LYS A 402 -45.02 33.05 -3.07
CA LYS A 402 -45.87 33.04 -1.87
C LYS A 402 -46.57 34.39 -1.65
N THR A 403 -46.85 35.11 -2.73
CA THR A 403 -47.73 36.27 -2.66
C THR A 403 -49.13 35.77 -2.32
N GLY A 404 -49.82 36.41 -1.36
CA GLY A 404 -51.08 35.93 -0.77
C GLY A 404 -52.30 35.89 -1.69
N GLU A 405 -52.11 35.90 -3.00
CA GLU A 405 -53.16 35.72 -4.01
C GLU A 405 -53.35 34.23 -4.40
N GLU A 406 -52.44 33.34 -3.99
CA GLU A 406 -52.47 31.88 -4.28
C GLU A 406 -52.55 30.99 -3.02
N LEU A 407 -52.79 31.57 -1.83
CA LEU A 407 -53.20 30.85 -0.60
C LEU A 407 -54.69 31.07 -0.36
#